data_AF-A0A7V5DN84-F1
#
_entry.id   AF-A0A7V5DN84-F1
#
_cell.length_a   1.000
_cell.length_b   1.000
_cell.length_c   1.000
_cell.angle_alpha   90.00
_cell.angle_beta   90.00
_cell.angle_gamma   90.00
#
_symmetry.space_group_name_H-M   'P 1'
#
loop_
_entity.id
_entity.type
_entity.pdbx_description
1 polymer ?
#
loop_
_entity_poly.entity_id
_entity_poly.type
_entity_poly.pdbx_seq_one_letter_code
_entity_poly.pdbx_strand_id
1 'polypeptide(L)'
;MSNADSSQTVFPRGFVWGAATSSYQIEGAWNEDGKGESIWDRFSHTPGKIANGDTGDVACDHYHRWREDVALMRELGLRAYRFSISWPRLLPEGYGRVNAPGLGFYNRLVDALLDAGITPF
;
A
#
# COMPACT_ATOMS: atom_id res chain seq x y z
N MET A 1 25.49 10.62 37.65
CA MET A 1 24.34 9.69 37.54
C MET A 1 23.08 10.55 37.58
N SER A 2 22.54 10.94 36.43
CA SER A 2 21.31 11.72 36.37
C SER A 2 20.12 10.76 36.29
N ASN A 3 19.28 10.75 37.32
CA ASN A 3 17.98 10.10 37.29
C ASN A 3 17.07 10.92 36.36
N ALA A 4 16.79 10.39 35.17
CA ALA A 4 15.63 10.82 34.40
C ALA A 4 14.39 10.15 35.04
N ASP A 5 13.53 10.98 35.62
CA ASP A 5 12.18 10.59 36.03
C ASP A 5 11.40 10.15 34.78
N SER A 6 11.40 8.85 34.52
CA SER A 6 10.71 8.24 33.39
C SER A 6 9.30 7.87 33.82
N SER A 7 8.43 8.87 33.89
CA SER A 7 6.99 8.60 33.79
C SER A 7 6.77 7.81 32.49
N GLN A 8 6.44 6.52 32.61
CA GLN A 8 6.20 5.69 31.44
C GLN A 8 5.00 6.26 30.69
N THR A 9 5.22 6.72 29.46
CA THR A 9 4.14 7.12 28.56
C THR A 9 3.37 5.86 28.17
N VAL A 10 2.17 5.70 28.74
CA VAL A 10 1.26 4.59 28.43
C VAL A 10 0.15 5.10 27.50
N PHE A 11 -0.07 4.38 26.40
CA PHE A 11 -1.16 4.70 25.47
C PHE A 11 -2.52 4.27 26.05
N PRO A 12 -3.61 4.98 25.73
CA PRO A 12 -4.95 4.59 26.17
C PRO A 12 -5.31 3.16 25.76
N ARG A 13 -6.14 2.50 26.58
CA ARG A 13 -6.74 1.22 26.18
C ARG A 13 -7.51 1.41 24.88
N GLY A 14 -7.29 0.50 23.93
CA GLY A 14 -7.91 0.56 22.61
C GLY A 14 -7.18 1.43 21.60
N PHE A 15 -6.03 2.03 21.94
CA PHE A 15 -5.17 2.69 20.94
C PHE A 15 -4.81 1.71 19.81
N VAL A 16 -4.96 2.14 18.56
CA VAL A 16 -4.74 1.30 17.39
C VAL A 16 -3.39 1.65 16.77
N TRP A 17 -2.48 0.68 16.78
CA TRP A 17 -1.23 0.77 16.06
C TRP A 17 -1.39 0.16 14.67
N GLY A 18 -0.92 0.89 13.67
CA GLY A 18 -0.92 0.45 12.29
C GLY A 18 0.26 0.99 11.51
N ALA A 19 0.40 0.50 10.29
CA ALA A 19 1.33 1.01 9.29
C ALA A 19 0.56 1.58 8.10
N ALA A 20 1.23 2.40 7.29
CA ALA A 20 0.61 3.05 6.15
C ALA A 20 1.50 2.98 4.91
N THR A 21 0.88 2.83 3.74
CA THR A 21 1.53 2.81 2.44
C THR A 21 0.71 3.61 1.41
N SER A 22 1.21 3.71 0.18
CA SER A 22 0.43 4.18 -0.97
C SER A 22 0.73 3.33 -2.20
N SER A 23 -0.27 3.18 -3.07
CA SER A 23 -0.28 2.22 -4.17
C SER A 23 0.93 2.35 -5.10
N TYR A 24 1.18 3.54 -5.65
CA TYR A 24 2.29 3.75 -6.58
C TYR A 24 3.68 3.54 -5.93
N GLN A 25 3.78 3.72 -4.61
CA GLN A 25 5.04 3.56 -3.89
C GLN A 25 5.41 2.10 -3.63
N ILE A 26 4.45 1.17 -3.60
CA ILE A 26 4.72 -0.22 -3.20
C ILE A 26 4.26 -1.27 -4.21
N GLU A 27 3.22 -1.01 -5.01
CA GLU A 27 2.56 -2.05 -5.80
C GLU A 27 3.45 -2.64 -6.89
N GLY A 28 4.11 -1.80 -7.70
CA GLY A 28 4.75 -2.26 -8.92
C GLY A 28 3.72 -2.68 -9.97
N ALA A 29 4.08 -3.64 -10.83
CA ALA A 29 3.22 -4.24 -11.84
C ALA A 29 2.48 -3.17 -12.66
N TRP A 30 3.21 -2.15 -13.10
CA TRP A 30 2.66 -0.87 -13.55
C TRP A 30 1.80 -0.95 -14.82
N ASN A 31 1.99 -2.01 -15.62
CA ASN A 31 1.29 -2.25 -16.88
C ASN A 31 0.60 -3.64 -16.94
N GLU A 32 0.36 -4.25 -15.77
CA GLU A 32 -0.28 -5.56 -15.67
C GLU A 32 -1.79 -5.46 -15.42
N ASP A 33 -2.52 -6.53 -15.74
CA ASP A 33 -3.94 -6.71 -15.42
C ASP A 33 -4.83 -5.53 -15.84
N GLY A 34 -4.50 -4.90 -16.96
CA GLY A 34 -5.27 -3.80 -17.54
C GLY A 34 -5.13 -2.47 -16.82
N LYS A 35 -4.13 -2.29 -15.94
CA LYS A 35 -3.85 -0.99 -15.31
C LYS A 35 -3.56 0.08 -16.38
N GLY A 36 -4.19 1.24 -16.26
CA GLY A 36 -3.91 2.44 -17.04
C GLY A 36 -2.67 3.21 -16.56
N GLU A 37 -2.18 4.11 -17.41
CA GLU A 37 -1.10 5.04 -17.04
C GLU A 37 -1.62 6.10 -16.06
N SER A 38 -0.90 6.33 -14.95
CA SER A 38 -1.12 7.45 -14.05
C SER A 38 -0.24 8.65 -14.40
N ILE A 39 -0.56 9.80 -13.83
CA ILE A 39 0.33 10.98 -13.92
C ILE A 39 1.72 10.71 -13.32
N TRP A 40 1.84 9.83 -12.33
CA TRP A 40 3.11 9.47 -11.71
C TRP A 40 3.94 8.54 -12.59
N ASP A 41 3.31 7.61 -13.33
CA ASP A 41 3.99 6.80 -14.35
C ASP A 41 4.66 7.75 -15.37
N ARG A 42 3.90 8.68 -15.93
CA ARG A 42 4.40 9.67 -16.89
C ARG A 42 5.49 10.57 -16.31
N PHE A 43 5.28 11.05 -15.07
CA PHE A 43 6.24 11.93 -14.41
C PHE A 43 7.56 11.23 -14.14
N SER A 44 7.55 9.99 -13.62
CA SER A 44 8.78 9.27 -13.30
C SER A 44 9.55 8.83 -14.54
N HIS A 45 8.85 8.48 -15.62
CA HIS A 45 9.48 8.16 -16.91
C HIS A 45 10.04 9.38 -17.65
N THR A 46 9.77 10.61 -17.17
CA THR A 46 10.32 11.82 -17.78
C THR A 46 11.73 12.10 -17.23
N PRO A 47 12.79 12.14 -18.08
CA PRO A 47 14.15 12.39 -17.62
C PRO A 47 14.30 13.65 -16.77
N GLY A 48 15.02 13.55 -15.65
CA GLY A 48 15.29 14.66 -14.74
C GLY A 48 14.14 15.04 -13.79
N LYS A 49 13.02 14.32 -13.80
CA LYS A 49 11.91 14.54 -12.84
C LYS A 49 12.06 13.75 -11.53
N ILE A 50 12.80 12.66 -11.56
CA ILE A 50 13.17 11.86 -10.38
C ILE A 50 14.69 11.92 -10.24
N ALA A 51 15.17 12.14 -9.02
CA ALA A 51 16.59 12.40 -8.75
C ALA A 51 17.53 11.32 -9.32
N ASN A 52 17.12 10.05 -9.26
CA ASN A 52 17.88 8.91 -9.78
C ASN A 52 17.27 8.30 -11.06
N GLY A 53 16.19 8.88 -11.59
CA GLY A 53 15.42 8.29 -12.70
C GLY A 53 14.62 7.04 -12.31
N ASP A 54 14.42 6.78 -11.02
CA ASP A 54 13.63 5.65 -10.52
C ASP A 54 12.16 5.76 -10.95
N THR A 55 11.50 4.61 -11.15
CA THR A 55 10.08 4.51 -11.49
C THR A 55 9.31 3.63 -10.51
N GLY A 56 7.97 3.67 -10.59
CA GLY A 56 7.08 2.77 -9.85
C GLY A 56 6.86 1.41 -10.52
N ASP A 57 7.66 1.05 -11.53
CA ASP A 57 7.43 -0.13 -12.36
C ASP A 57 7.44 -1.43 -11.57
N VAL A 58 8.41 -1.55 -10.67
CA VAL A 58 8.61 -2.69 -9.78
C VAL A 58 8.26 -2.33 -8.33
N ALA A 59 8.72 -1.15 -7.87
CA ALA A 59 8.54 -0.70 -6.48
C ALA A 59 8.95 -1.78 -5.46
N CYS A 60 8.03 -2.18 -4.57
CA CYS A 60 8.23 -3.27 -3.61
C CYS A 60 7.65 -4.62 -4.11
N ASP A 61 7.12 -4.67 -5.33
CA ASP A 61 6.45 -5.84 -5.90
C ASP A 61 5.25 -6.32 -5.05
N HIS A 62 4.61 -5.41 -4.31
CA HIS A 62 3.49 -5.72 -3.42
C HIS A 62 2.29 -6.29 -4.21
N TYR A 63 2.11 -5.91 -5.48
CA TYR A 63 1.03 -6.44 -6.31
C TYR A 63 1.05 -7.97 -6.40
N HIS A 64 2.25 -8.57 -6.39
CA HIS A 64 2.44 -10.01 -6.38
C HIS A 64 2.61 -10.58 -4.96
N ARG A 65 3.27 -9.82 -4.07
CA ARG A 65 3.74 -10.27 -2.75
C ARG A 65 2.86 -9.87 -1.57
N TRP A 66 1.66 -9.36 -1.84
CA TRP A 66 0.78 -8.87 -0.78
C TRP A 66 0.46 -9.91 0.31
N ARG A 67 0.48 -11.22 -0.02
CA ARG A 67 0.22 -12.28 0.97
C ARG A 67 1.33 -12.36 2.00
N GLU A 68 2.57 -12.28 1.53
CA GLU A 68 3.78 -12.23 2.35
C GLU A 68 3.79 -10.96 3.19
N ASP A 69 3.42 -9.82 2.61
CA ASP A 69 3.35 -8.56 3.35
C ASP A 69 2.28 -8.58 4.44
N VAL A 70 1.09 -9.15 4.19
CA VAL A 70 0.06 -9.35 5.22
C VAL A 70 0.56 -10.29 6.33
N ALA A 71 1.31 -11.34 5.98
CA ALA A 71 1.91 -12.23 6.98
C ALA A 71 2.91 -11.48 7.89
N LEU A 72 3.74 -10.60 7.31
CA LEU A 72 4.65 -9.74 8.07
C LEU A 72 3.91 -8.75 8.98
N MET A 73 2.82 -8.14 8.49
CA MET A 73 1.98 -7.24 9.31
C MET A 73 1.40 -7.96 10.53
N ARG A 74 0.97 -9.21 10.33
CA ARG A 74 0.47 -10.06 11.41
C ARG A 74 1.58 -10.43 12.40
N GLU A 75 2.76 -10.81 11.92
CA GLU A 75 3.93 -11.12 12.78
C GLU A 75 4.34 -9.91 13.63
N LEU A 76 4.30 -8.70 13.04
CA LEU A 76 4.57 -7.45 13.74
C LEU A 76 3.48 -7.09 14.77
N GLY A 77 2.31 -7.72 14.70
CA GLY A 77 1.19 -7.46 15.60
C GLY A 77 0.42 -6.18 15.27
N LEU A 78 0.40 -5.76 13.99
CA LEU A 78 -0.38 -4.60 13.57
C LEU A 78 -1.87 -4.85 13.74
N ARG A 79 -2.61 -3.81 14.12
CA ARG A 79 -4.07 -3.84 14.22
C ARG A 79 -4.77 -3.12 13.09
N ALA A 80 -4.05 -2.25 12.39
CA ALA A 80 -4.55 -1.52 11.24
C ALA A 80 -3.50 -1.47 10.12
N TYR A 81 -3.97 -1.50 8.89
CA TYR A 81 -3.15 -1.23 7.71
C TYR A 81 -3.87 -0.22 6.83
N ARG A 82 -3.25 0.95 6.70
CA ARG A 82 -3.73 2.01 5.81
C ARG A 82 -3.09 1.86 4.44
N PHE A 83 -3.89 1.80 3.39
CA PHE A 83 -3.39 1.76 2.01
C PHE A 83 -4.27 2.63 1.10
N SER A 84 -3.73 2.98 -0.07
CA SER A 84 -4.51 3.68 -1.09
C SER A 84 -4.90 2.72 -2.21
N ILE A 85 -6.05 2.99 -2.84
CA ILE A 85 -6.49 2.27 -4.03
C ILE A 85 -5.95 2.99 -5.27
N SER A 86 -5.33 2.25 -6.18
CA SER A 86 -4.85 2.77 -7.45
C SER A 86 -6.02 3.00 -8.40
N TRP A 87 -6.42 4.26 -8.57
CA TRP A 87 -7.47 4.63 -9.53
C TRP A 87 -7.21 4.11 -10.95
N PRO A 88 -5.98 4.19 -11.51
CA PRO A 88 -5.68 3.61 -12.82
C PRO A 88 -5.85 2.08 -12.90
N ARG A 89 -5.86 1.36 -11.77
CA ARG A 89 -6.21 -0.08 -11.77
C ARG A 89 -7.71 -0.30 -11.80
N LEU A 90 -8.51 0.59 -11.19
CA LEU A 90 -9.97 0.46 -11.15
C LEU A 90 -10.63 0.99 -12.43
N LEU A 91 -10.18 2.15 -12.89
CA LEU A 91 -10.67 2.85 -14.07
C LEU A 91 -9.45 3.26 -14.92
N PRO A 92 -8.97 2.38 -15.82
CA PRO A 92 -7.75 2.60 -16.60
C PRO A 92 -7.78 3.85 -17.47
N GLU A 93 -8.94 4.17 -18.05
CA GLU A 93 -9.15 5.39 -18.83
C GLU A 93 -9.50 6.61 -17.95
N GLY A 94 -9.48 6.46 -16.62
CA GLY A 94 -9.86 7.47 -15.63
C GLY A 94 -11.37 7.56 -15.37
N TYR A 95 -12.19 7.03 -16.28
CA TYR A 95 -13.65 6.98 -16.22
C TYR A 95 -14.18 5.75 -16.98
N GLY A 96 -15.48 5.48 -16.87
CA GLY A 96 -16.14 4.46 -17.69
C GLY A 96 -16.06 3.06 -17.08
N ARG A 97 -15.45 2.12 -17.80
CA ARG A 97 -15.55 0.69 -17.48
C ARG A 97 -14.62 0.32 -16.33
N VAL A 98 -15.19 -0.27 -15.28
CA VAL A 98 -14.41 -0.84 -14.17
C VAL A 98 -13.59 -2.02 -14.67
N ASN A 99 -12.30 -2.01 -14.34
CA ASN A 99 -11.38 -3.10 -14.60
C ASN A 99 -11.45 -4.15 -13.50
N ALA A 100 -12.10 -5.29 -13.80
CA ALA A 100 -12.39 -6.35 -12.84
C ALA A 100 -11.13 -6.97 -12.18
N PRO A 101 -10.03 -7.27 -12.89
CA PRO A 101 -8.77 -7.67 -12.28
C PRO A 101 -8.26 -6.69 -11.21
N GLY A 102 -8.26 -5.39 -11.51
CA GLY A 102 -7.84 -4.35 -10.58
C GLY A 102 -8.69 -4.31 -9.31
N LEU A 103 -10.02 -4.39 -9.46
CA LEU A 103 -10.93 -4.51 -8.31
C LEU A 103 -10.68 -5.80 -7.51
N GLY A 104 -10.44 -6.91 -8.19
CA GLY A 104 -10.18 -8.21 -7.59
C GLY A 104 -8.91 -8.24 -6.74
N PHE A 105 -7.87 -7.47 -7.08
CA PHE A 105 -6.68 -7.32 -6.25
C PHE A 105 -7.02 -6.75 -4.86
N TYR A 106 -7.69 -5.59 -4.82
CA TYR A 106 -8.04 -4.95 -3.55
C TYR A 106 -9.05 -5.77 -2.74
N ASN A 107 -9.98 -6.46 -3.40
CA ASN A 107 -10.92 -7.35 -2.71
C ASN A 107 -10.18 -8.47 -1.95
N ARG A 108 -9.23 -9.14 -2.62
CA ARG A 108 -8.42 -10.19 -1.98
C ARG A 108 -7.52 -9.65 -0.87
N LEU A 109 -6.95 -8.46 -1.05
CA LEU A 109 -6.14 -7.81 -0.02
C LEU A 109 -6.98 -7.51 1.23
N VAL A 110 -8.18 -6.94 1.05
CA VAL A 110 -9.11 -6.65 2.15
C VAL A 110 -9.52 -7.94 2.87
N ASP A 111 -9.91 -8.98 2.13
CA ASP A 111 -10.29 -10.27 2.71
C ASP A 111 -9.16 -10.84 3.58
N ALA A 112 -7.92 -10.83 3.07
CA ALA A 112 -6.78 -11.36 3.80
C ALA A 112 -6.37 -10.53 5.02
N LEU A 113 -6.51 -9.20 4.98
CA LEU A 113 -6.30 -8.34 6.15
C LEU A 113 -7.30 -8.69 7.25
N LEU A 114 -8.57 -8.83 6.89
CA LEU A 114 -9.64 -9.18 7.83
C LEU A 114 -9.41 -10.59 8.42
N ASP A 115 -9.03 -11.56 7.60
CA ASP A 115 -8.67 -12.91 8.05
C ASP A 115 -7.46 -12.91 9.00
N ALA A 116 -6.52 -11.97 8.81
CA ALA A 116 -5.37 -11.77 9.69
C ALA A 116 -5.69 -10.95 10.96
N GLY A 117 -6.93 -10.47 11.12
CA GLY A 117 -7.33 -9.61 12.24
C GLY A 117 -6.82 -8.17 12.16
N ILE A 118 -6.43 -7.73 10.96
CA ILE A 118 -5.93 -6.39 10.67
C ILE A 118 -7.06 -5.57 10.04
N THR A 119 -7.38 -4.42 10.61
CA THR A 119 -8.44 -3.55 10.06
C THR A 119 -7.91 -2.75 8.86
N PRO A 120 -8.56 -2.81 7.68
CA PRO A 120 -8.24 -1.96 6.53
C PRO A 120 -8.60 -0.48 6.77
N PHE A 121 -7.73 0.45 6.33
CA PHE A 121 -7.93 1.91 6.40
C PHE A 121 -7.57 2.60 5.07
#